data_AF-A0A2C9KYJ3-F1
#
_entry.id   AF-A0A2C9KYJ3-F1
#
_cell.length_a   1.000
_cell.length_b   1.000
_cell.length_c   1.000
_cell.angle_alpha   90.00
_cell.angle_beta   90.00
_cell.angle_gamma   90.00
#
_symmetry.space_group_name_H-M   'P 1'
#
loop_
_entity.id
_entity.type
_entity.pdbx_description
1 polymer ?
#
loop_
_entity_poly.entity_id
_entity_poly.type
_entity_poly.pdbx_seq_one_letter_code
_entity_poly.pdbx_strand_id
1 'polypeptide(L)'
;ATSFEECPPNVPANYYLQIYGDYCYQFVFFERRDYQGALDYCNSFGGTLALAKSSNITYFLENEIVHRYYRHLDVWIGLNNLGGSPVYKWEDGSPLVYTNWSPQEDLSSGIGRDRCVSLDPSEGGRWHLNPCLAISPEELTDFGKTFVCQYSRVPFSSFSSQSSGQISGVTDITAESPSTVATLTLACPAFSCDLDCGMDGFKKNATTECSICECYV
;
A
#
# COMPACT_ATOMS: atom_id res chain seq x y z
N ALA A 1 21.28 -7.27 -4.82
CA ALA A 1 20.24 -6.23 -4.88
C ALA A 1 19.01 -6.82 -4.21
N THR A 2 18.60 -6.29 -3.07
CA THR A 2 17.31 -6.68 -2.48
C THR A 2 16.22 -6.11 -3.38
N SER A 3 15.16 -6.88 -3.63
CA SER A 3 14.09 -6.55 -4.59
C SER A 3 13.30 -5.27 -4.27
N PHE A 4 13.66 -4.54 -3.22
CA PHE A 4 12.95 -3.33 -2.77
C PHE A 4 13.69 -2.02 -3.12
N GLU A 5 14.96 -2.07 -3.50
CA GLU A 5 15.74 -0.87 -3.87
C GLU A 5 15.22 -0.19 -5.15
N GLU A 6 14.37 -0.88 -5.92
CA GLU A 6 13.82 -0.39 -7.18
C GLU A 6 12.42 0.24 -7.02
N CYS A 7 11.93 0.37 -5.78
CA CYS A 7 10.69 1.06 -5.44
C CYS A 7 10.95 2.41 -4.75
N PRO A 8 10.01 3.38 -4.79
CA PRO A 8 10.20 4.66 -4.13
C PRO A 8 10.51 4.49 -2.64
N PRO A 9 11.51 5.21 -2.09
CA PRO A 9 12.01 4.98 -0.74
C PRO A 9 11.02 5.33 0.37
N ASN A 10 9.99 6.12 0.05
CA ASN A 10 8.91 6.47 0.96
C ASN A 10 7.85 5.37 1.07
N VAL A 11 7.82 4.39 0.17
CA VAL A 11 6.88 3.25 0.23
C VAL A 11 7.39 2.22 1.24
N PRO A 12 6.53 1.66 2.11
CA PRO A 12 6.93 0.63 3.06
C PRO A 12 7.55 -0.60 2.37
N ALA A 13 8.86 -0.80 2.53
CA ALA A 13 9.55 -1.97 2.01
C ALA A 13 9.31 -3.20 2.91
N ASN A 14 8.18 -3.87 2.71
CA ASN A 14 7.79 -5.05 3.49
C ASN A 14 7.33 -6.21 2.58
N TYR A 15 6.91 -7.33 3.21
CA TYR A 15 6.44 -8.53 2.50
C TYR A 15 5.26 -8.28 1.53
N TYR A 16 4.50 -7.20 1.75
CA TYR A 16 3.35 -6.83 0.93
C TYR A 16 3.70 -5.90 -0.25
N LEU A 17 5.00 -5.61 -0.47
CA LEU A 17 5.48 -4.86 -1.62
C LEU A 17 6.03 -5.82 -2.68
N GLN A 18 5.49 -5.80 -3.89
CA GLN A 18 5.94 -6.63 -5.01
C GLN A 18 6.30 -5.79 -6.23
N ILE A 19 7.23 -6.28 -7.03
CA ILE A 19 7.61 -5.65 -8.28
C ILE A 19 7.04 -6.46 -9.44
N TYR A 20 6.40 -5.76 -10.38
CA TYR A 20 6.00 -6.36 -11.65
C TYR A 20 6.13 -5.35 -12.79
N GLY A 21 6.95 -5.68 -13.79
CA GLY A 21 7.27 -4.78 -14.89
C GLY A 21 7.93 -3.49 -14.40
N ASP A 22 7.38 -2.35 -14.80
CA ASP A 22 7.89 -1.01 -14.46
C ASP A 22 7.25 -0.41 -13.20
N TYR A 23 6.50 -1.21 -12.44
CA TYR A 23 5.77 -0.75 -11.27
C TYR A 23 6.05 -1.60 -10.02
N CYS A 24 5.89 -0.94 -8.88
CA CYS A 24 5.80 -1.55 -7.57
C CYS A 24 4.35 -1.56 -7.11
N TYR A 25 3.92 -2.65 -6.49
CA TYR A 25 2.57 -2.87 -6.02
C TYR A 25 2.57 -3.13 -4.52
N GLN A 26 1.90 -2.27 -3.76
CA GLN A 26 1.71 -2.46 -2.33
C GLN A 26 0.31 -3.03 -2.08
N PHE A 27 0.25 -4.24 -1.52
CA PHE A 27 -0.99 -4.87 -1.11
C PHE A 27 -1.36 -4.42 0.31
N VAL A 28 -2.42 -3.62 0.45
CA VAL A 28 -2.84 -3.05 1.73
C VAL A 28 -4.01 -3.87 2.28
N PHE A 29 -3.68 -4.93 3.01
CA PHE A 29 -4.68 -5.82 3.64
C PHE A 29 -5.01 -5.50 5.09
N PHE A 30 -4.21 -4.65 5.73
CA PHE A 30 -4.33 -4.29 7.15
C PHE A 30 -5.29 -3.12 7.40
N GLU A 31 -5.77 -2.47 6.35
CA GLU A 31 -6.73 -1.37 6.41
C GLU A 31 -7.86 -1.60 5.41
N ARG A 32 -9.05 -1.15 5.78
CA ARG A 32 -10.20 -1.08 4.88
C ARG A 32 -10.66 0.36 4.79
N ARG A 33 -10.82 0.85 3.56
CA ARG A 33 -11.20 2.24 3.29
C ARG A 33 -12.28 2.27 2.22
N ASP A 34 -13.06 3.35 2.22
CA ASP A 34 -13.85 3.68 1.04
C ASP A 34 -12.90 3.99 -0.13
N TYR A 35 -13.46 4.18 -1.33
CA TYR A 35 -12.63 4.33 -2.52
C TYR A 35 -11.71 5.55 -2.43
N GLN A 36 -12.25 6.69 -2.02
CA GLN A 36 -11.49 7.92 -1.91
C GLN A 36 -10.39 7.80 -0.85
N GLY A 37 -10.68 7.23 0.32
CA GLY A 37 -9.68 7.01 1.35
C GLY A 37 -8.57 6.05 0.92
N ALA A 38 -8.88 5.03 0.12
CA ALA A 38 -7.88 4.12 -0.46
C ALA A 38 -6.99 4.84 -1.49
N LEU A 39 -7.59 5.67 -2.35
CA LEU A 39 -6.87 6.50 -3.31
C LEU A 39 -5.94 7.51 -2.61
N ASP A 40 -6.46 8.22 -1.60
CA ASP A 40 -5.69 9.19 -0.81
C ASP A 40 -4.50 8.53 -0.11
N TYR A 41 -4.68 7.30 0.39
CA TYR A 41 -3.58 6.52 0.96
C TYR A 41 -2.47 6.30 -0.08
N CYS A 42 -2.79 5.78 -1.26
CA CYS A 42 -1.78 5.54 -2.29
C CYS A 42 -1.10 6.84 -2.76
N ASN A 43 -1.88 7.92 -2.90
CA ASN A 43 -1.39 9.25 -3.26
C ASN A 43 -0.42 9.81 -2.22
N SER A 44 -0.64 9.54 -0.93
CA SER A 44 0.27 10.00 0.15
C SER A 44 1.69 9.42 0.02
N PHE A 45 1.85 8.31 -0.71
CA PHE A 45 3.13 7.70 -1.04
C PHE A 45 3.57 7.95 -2.50
N GLY A 46 2.93 8.89 -3.20
CA GLY A 46 3.27 9.27 -4.58
C GLY A 46 2.85 8.23 -5.63
N GLY A 47 1.92 7.35 -5.29
CA GLY A 47 1.33 6.36 -6.20
C GLY A 47 -0.12 6.65 -6.50
N THR A 48 -0.83 5.63 -6.98
CA THR A 48 -2.28 5.62 -7.18
C THR A 48 -2.82 4.22 -6.90
N LEU A 49 -4.13 4.01 -6.95
CA LEU A 49 -4.70 2.67 -6.92
C LEU A 49 -4.26 1.86 -8.14
N ALA A 50 -4.12 0.55 -7.99
CA ALA A 50 -3.56 -0.32 -9.02
C ALA A 50 -4.35 -0.26 -10.34
N LEU A 51 -3.63 -0.13 -11.44
CA LEU A 51 -4.20 0.04 -12.77
C LEU A 51 -4.18 -1.30 -13.52
N ALA A 52 -5.21 -2.12 -13.31
CA ALA A 52 -5.35 -3.47 -13.88
C ALA A 52 -5.69 -3.46 -15.39
N LYS A 53 -4.86 -2.80 -16.21
CA LYS A 53 -5.15 -2.47 -17.62
C LYS A 53 -4.85 -3.57 -18.63
N SER A 54 -4.49 -4.77 -18.18
CA SER A 54 -4.25 -5.91 -19.06
C SER A 54 -4.45 -7.21 -18.31
N SER A 55 -4.65 -8.30 -19.04
CA SER A 55 -4.74 -9.65 -18.48
C SER A 55 -3.51 -10.04 -17.67
N ASN A 56 -2.32 -9.58 -18.07
CA ASN A 56 -1.08 -9.86 -17.35
C ASN A 56 -1.05 -9.20 -15.97
N ILE A 57 -1.49 -7.94 -15.88
CA ILE A 57 -1.59 -7.25 -14.58
C ILE A 57 -2.70 -7.85 -13.74
N THR A 58 -3.87 -8.15 -14.32
CA THR A 58 -4.97 -8.82 -13.60
C THR A 58 -4.51 -10.15 -13.01
N TYR A 59 -3.87 -10.99 -13.81
CA TYR A 59 -3.34 -12.28 -13.37
C TYR A 59 -2.26 -12.12 -12.29
N PHE A 60 -1.34 -11.17 -12.45
CA PHE A 60 -0.35 -10.86 -11.42
C PHE A 60 -1.03 -10.49 -10.09
N LEU A 61 -1.95 -9.52 -10.09
CA LEU A 61 -2.64 -9.08 -8.88
C LEU A 61 -3.40 -10.24 -8.21
N GLU A 62 -4.17 -11.00 -8.99
CA GLU A 62 -4.92 -12.15 -8.49
C GLU A 62 -3.99 -13.22 -7.90
N ASN A 63 -2.95 -13.63 -8.63
CA ASN A 63 -2.00 -14.65 -8.17
C ASN A 63 -1.29 -14.24 -6.87
N GLU A 64 -0.87 -12.96 -6.75
CA GLU A 64 -0.29 -12.44 -5.52
C GLU A 64 -1.27 -12.55 -4.35
N ILE A 65 -2.50 -12.07 -4.53
CA ILE A 65 -3.53 -12.05 -3.48
C ILE A 65 -3.88 -13.48 -3.03
N VAL A 66 -4.13 -14.39 -3.98
CA VAL A 66 -4.57 -15.76 -3.70
C VAL A 66 -3.44 -16.64 -3.19
N HIS A 67 -2.30 -16.67 -3.89
CA HIS A 67 -1.29 -17.70 -3.66
C HIS A 67 -0.15 -17.26 -2.75
N ARG A 68 0.23 -15.97 -2.76
CA ARG A 68 1.28 -15.47 -1.85
C ARG A 68 0.71 -15.04 -0.51
N TYR A 69 -0.45 -14.39 -0.53
CA TYR A 69 -1.05 -13.79 0.68
C TYR A 69 -2.22 -14.60 1.25
N TYR A 70 -2.70 -15.63 0.55
CA TYR A 70 -3.82 -16.46 0.99
C TYR A 70 -5.04 -15.61 1.39
N ARG A 71 -5.38 -14.63 0.54
CA ARG A 71 -6.54 -13.76 0.69
C ARG A 71 -7.52 -13.98 -0.46
N HIS A 72 -8.79 -13.77 -0.18
CA HIS A 72 -9.90 -13.96 -1.14
C HIS A 72 -10.89 -12.80 -1.13
N LEU A 73 -10.58 -11.73 -0.41
CA LEU A 73 -11.45 -10.55 -0.33
C LEU A 73 -11.17 -9.63 -1.52
N ASP A 74 -12.25 -9.04 -2.04
CA ASP A 74 -12.21 -7.95 -3.00
C ASP A 74 -11.27 -6.82 -2.58
N VAL A 75 -10.52 -6.33 -3.56
CA VAL A 75 -9.62 -5.18 -3.38
C VAL A 75 -9.99 -4.04 -4.30
N TRP A 76 -9.91 -2.79 -3.83
CA TRP A 76 -10.04 -1.63 -4.71
C TRP A 76 -8.90 -1.59 -5.73
N ILE A 77 -9.27 -1.24 -6.97
CA ILE A 77 -8.37 -0.91 -8.07
C ILE A 77 -8.72 0.47 -8.63
N GLY A 78 -7.83 1.09 -9.39
CA GLY A 78 -7.94 2.47 -9.84
C GLY A 78 -8.93 2.73 -10.98
N LEU A 79 -10.03 1.99 -11.06
CA LEU A 79 -11.09 2.17 -12.06
C LEU A 79 -12.37 2.70 -11.39
N ASN A 80 -12.96 3.74 -11.97
CA ASN A 80 -14.19 4.37 -11.46
C ASN A 80 -14.94 5.12 -12.57
N ASN A 81 -16.14 5.61 -12.28
CA ASN A 81 -16.88 6.56 -13.11
C ASN A 81 -17.35 7.80 -12.31
N LEU A 82 -16.47 8.34 -11.46
CA LEU A 82 -16.78 9.45 -10.57
C LEU A 82 -17.34 10.68 -11.30
N GLY A 83 -18.13 11.48 -10.58
CA GLY A 83 -18.70 12.73 -11.10
C GLY A 83 -19.90 12.54 -12.02
N GLY A 84 -20.64 11.43 -11.87
CA GLY A 84 -21.82 11.12 -12.69
C GLY A 84 -21.49 10.80 -14.16
N SER A 85 -20.23 10.45 -14.46
CA SER A 85 -19.80 10.07 -15.81
C SER A 85 -20.41 8.72 -16.20
N PRO A 86 -20.97 8.57 -17.42
CA PRO A 86 -21.35 7.25 -17.92
C PRO A 86 -20.13 6.42 -18.37
N VAL A 87 -18.93 7.02 -18.38
CA VAL A 87 -17.69 6.39 -18.84
C VAL A 87 -16.78 6.11 -17.66
N TYR A 88 -16.33 4.86 -17.57
CA TYR A 88 -15.30 4.44 -16.63
C TYR A 88 -13.92 4.88 -17.10
N LYS A 89 -13.10 5.38 -16.15
CA LYS A 89 -11.74 5.85 -16.40
C LYS A 89 -10.81 5.33 -15.30
N TRP A 90 -9.56 5.14 -15.70
CA TRP A 90 -8.49 4.88 -14.75
C TRP A 90 -8.08 6.16 -14.04
N GLU A 91 -7.53 6.05 -12.84
CA GLU A 91 -7.03 7.19 -12.04
C GLU A 91 -5.97 8.03 -12.76
N ASP A 92 -5.23 7.45 -13.72
CA ASP A 92 -4.30 8.20 -14.56
C ASP A 92 -4.95 8.90 -15.77
N GLY A 93 -6.29 8.88 -15.85
CA GLY A 93 -7.09 9.48 -16.91
C GLY A 93 -7.14 8.68 -18.21
N SER A 94 -6.43 7.55 -18.30
CA SER A 94 -6.44 6.73 -19.51
C SER A 94 -7.82 6.07 -19.75
N PRO A 95 -8.18 5.84 -21.03
CA PRO A 95 -9.47 5.25 -21.37
C PRO A 95 -9.53 3.76 -21.02
N LEU A 96 -10.75 3.25 -20.85
CA LEU A 96 -11.01 1.83 -20.63
C LEU A 96 -10.90 1.05 -21.96
N VAL A 97 -9.73 0.45 -22.23
CA VAL A 97 -9.47 -0.38 -23.43
C VAL A 97 -9.59 -1.87 -23.12
N TYR A 98 -9.03 -2.30 -21.99
CA TYR A 98 -9.15 -3.67 -21.49
C TYR A 98 -10.28 -3.74 -20.47
N THR A 99 -11.04 -4.84 -20.48
CA THR A 99 -12.12 -5.07 -19.52
C THR A 99 -12.06 -6.47 -18.93
N ASN A 100 -12.28 -6.59 -17.62
CA ASN A 100 -12.43 -7.89 -16.96
C ASN A 100 -13.67 -7.94 -16.05
N TRP A 101 -14.78 -7.30 -16.45
CA TRP A 101 -16.04 -7.33 -15.71
C TRP A 101 -16.49 -8.75 -15.37
N SER A 102 -17.04 -8.93 -14.16
CA SER A 102 -17.79 -10.14 -13.83
C SER A 102 -19.02 -10.25 -14.74
N PRO A 103 -19.41 -11.45 -15.20
CA PRO A 103 -20.60 -11.63 -16.05
C PRO A 103 -21.91 -11.17 -15.39
N GLN A 104 -21.90 -11.01 -14.06
CA GLN A 104 -23.06 -10.60 -13.26
C GLN A 104 -23.22 -9.07 -13.20
N GLU A 105 -22.24 -8.30 -13.69
CA GLU A 105 -22.27 -6.84 -13.60
C GLU A 105 -23.22 -6.19 -14.59
N ASP A 106 -24.14 -5.37 -14.07
CA ASP A 106 -25.00 -4.52 -14.87
C ASP A 106 -24.41 -3.10 -14.96
N LEU A 107 -23.59 -2.88 -15.98
CA LEU A 107 -22.98 -1.57 -16.27
C LEU A 107 -24.01 -0.47 -16.59
N SER A 108 -25.27 -0.84 -16.88
CA SER A 108 -26.35 0.12 -17.14
C SER A 108 -27.10 0.57 -15.89
N SER A 109 -27.01 -0.19 -14.79
CA SER A 109 -27.69 0.07 -13.51
C SER A 109 -27.18 1.30 -12.74
N GLY A 110 -26.04 1.86 -13.17
CA GLY A 110 -25.30 2.94 -12.52
C GLY A 110 -25.42 4.32 -13.17
N ILE A 111 -26.24 4.51 -14.21
CA ILE A 111 -26.35 5.82 -14.88
C ILE A 111 -26.78 6.89 -13.84
N GLY A 112 -25.90 7.86 -13.60
CA GLY A 112 -26.12 8.95 -12.64
C GLY A 112 -25.70 8.66 -11.20
N ARG A 113 -25.07 7.51 -10.90
CA ARG A 113 -24.47 7.22 -9.60
C ARG A 113 -23.01 6.82 -9.76
N ASP A 114 -22.17 7.39 -8.91
CA ASP A 114 -20.75 7.05 -8.86
C ASP A 114 -20.58 5.58 -8.45
N ARG A 115 -19.74 4.88 -9.21
CA ARG A 115 -19.34 3.49 -9.02
C ARG A 115 -17.83 3.40 -9.04
N CYS A 116 -17.35 2.58 -8.12
CA CYS A 116 -15.94 2.30 -7.93
C CYS A 116 -15.72 0.81 -8.06
N VAL A 117 -14.57 0.42 -8.58
CA VAL A 117 -14.37 -0.96 -9.04
C VAL A 117 -13.44 -1.71 -8.10
N SER A 118 -13.89 -2.88 -7.65
CA SER A 118 -13.03 -3.87 -6.99
C SER A 118 -12.62 -4.97 -7.97
N LEU A 119 -11.47 -5.59 -7.69
CA LEU A 119 -11.04 -6.85 -8.27
C LEU A 119 -11.35 -7.96 -7.25
N ASP A 120 -12.10 -8.98 -7.67
CA ASP A 120 -12.37 -10.19 -6.91
C ASP A 120 -11.35 -11.27 -7.29
N PRO A 121 -10.38 -11.58 -6.41
CA PRO A 121 -9.37 -12.59 -6.68
C PRO A 121 -9.96 -14.02 -6.71
N SER A 122 -11.09 -14.27 -6.02
CA SER A 122 -11.75 -15.57 -6.00
C SER A 122 -12.48 -15.91 -7.31
N GLU A 123 -12.81 -14.89 -8.10
CA GLU A 123 -13.40 -15.02 -9.43
C GLU A 123 -12.35 -14.82 -10.55
N GLY A 124 -11.07 -15.10 -10.29
CA GLY A 124 -10.01 -14.96 -11.31
C GLY A 124 -9.72 -13.50 -11.69
N GLY A 125 -9.84 -12.60 -10.71
CA GLY A 125 -9.56 -11.18 -10.87
C GLY A 125 -10.65 -10.41 -11.62
N ARG A 126 -11.88 -10.93 -11.65
CA ARG A 126 -13.03 -10.26 -12.26
C ARG A 126 -13.38 -8.99 -11.51
N TRP A 127 -13.91 -8.03 -12.23
CA TRP A 127 -14.22 -6.72 -11.69
C TRP A 127 -15.67 -6.61 -11.27
N HIS A 128 -15.89 -6.03 -10.09
CA HIS A 128 -17.22 -5.79 -9.53
C HIS A 128 -17.49 -4.30 -9.32
N LEU A 129 -18.74 -3.89 -9.54
CA LEU A 129 -19.21 -2.53 -9.29
C LEU A 129 -19.64 -2.37 -7.85
N ASN A 130 -19.13 -1.33 -7.21
CA ASN A 130 -19.43 -1.06 -5.81
C ASN A 130 -19.80 0.41 -5.60
N PRO A 131 -20.56 0.73 -4.52
CA PRO A 131 -20.64 2.08 -4.00
C PRO A 131 -19.23 2.59 -3.66
N CYS A 132 -18.93 3.84 -4.03
CA CYS A 132 -17.63 4.45 -3.73
C CYS A 132 -17.45 4.80 -2.24
N LEU A 133 -18.56 5.07 -1.55
CA LEU A 133 -18.58 5.42 -0.13
C LEU A 133 -18.90 4.19 0.72
N ALA A 134 -18.27 4.10 1.89
CA ALA A 134 -18.70 3.19 2.95
C ALA A 134 -19.98 3.74 3.61
N ILE A 135 -21.12 3.06 3.46
CA ILE A 135 -22.42 3.49 4.02
C ILE A 135 -22.87 2.52 5.13
N SER A 136 -23.38 3.03 6.27
CA SER A 136 -24.21 2.29 7.24
C SER A 136 -24.89 3.27 8.23
N PRO A 137 -26.21 3.20 8.47
CA PRO A 137 -26.75 2.41 9.60
C PRO A 137 -27.94 1.46 9.30
N GLU A 138 -28.58 1.50 8.13
CA GLU A 138 -29.75 0.63 7.85
C GLU A 138 -29.41 -0.67 7.10
N GLU A 139 -28.27 -0.75 6.40
CA GLU A 139 -27.93 -1.90 5.55
C GLU A 139 -26.82 -2.82 6.11
N LEU A 140 -26.45 -2.67 7.39
CA LEU A 140 -25.63 -3.62 8.18
C LEU A 140 -24.56 -4.41 7.39
N THR A 141 -23.72 -3.75 6.58
CA THR A 141 -22.27 -3.98 6.40
C THR A 141 -21.75 -3.30 5.11
N ASP A 142 -20.90 -2.29 5.23
CA ASP A 142 -19.69 -2.23 4.39
C ASP A 142 -18.63 -1.31 5.02
N PHE A 143 -17.58 -1.91 5.59
CA PHE A 143 -16.48 -1.22 6.29
C PHE A 143 -15.37 -0.78 5.32
N GLY A 144 -15.72 -0.39 4.09
CA GLY A 144 -14.74 -0.18 3.02
C GLY A 144 -14.08 -1.50 2.59
N LYS A 145 -13.07 -1.44 1.72
CA LYS A 145 -12.34 -2.62 1.25
C LYS A 145 -10.84 -2.44 1.43
N THR A 146 -10.12 -3.56 1.44
CA THR A 146 -8.67 -3.57 1.23
C THR A 146 -8.35 -3.10 -0.19
N PHE A 147 -7.11 -2.75 -0.46
CA PHE A 147 -6.77 -2.11 -1.74
C PHE A 147 -5.33 -2.38 -2.15
N VAL A 148 -5.04 -2.16 -3.42
CA VAL A 148 -3.68 -2.29 -3.96
C VAL A 148 -3.23 -0.95 -4.50
N CYS A 149 -2.09 -0.46 -4.01
CA CYS A 149 -1.45 0.73 -4.57
C CYS A 149 -0.43 0.33 -5.64
N GLN A 150 -0.23 1.21 -6.61
CA GLN A 150 0.77 1.12 -7.67
C GLN A 150 1.67 2.35 -7.66
N TYR A 151 2.98 2.14 -7.79
CA TYR A 151 4.01 3.17 -7.82
C TYR A 151 4.95 2.93 -8.99
N SER A 152 5.44 3.99 -9.64
CA SER A 152 6.49 3.87 -10.65
C SER A 152 7.79 3.37 -10.03
N ARG A 153 8.47 2.42 -10.70
CA ARG A 153 9.81 2.01 -10.29
C ARG A 153 10.80 3.16 -10.45
N VAL A 154 11.80 3.17 -9.58
CA VAL A 154 12.89 4.14 -9.62
C VAL A 154 14.10 3.53 -10.34
N PRO A 155 14.66 4.18 -11.37
CA PRO A 155 15.82 3.65 -12.08
C PRO A 155 17.06 3.66 -11.17
N PHE A 156 17.86 2.59 -11.22
CA PHE A 156 19.03 2.39 -10.34
C PHE A 156 20.02 3.57 -10.31
N SER A 157 20.09 4.39 -11.37
CA SER A 157 20.95 5.57 -11.44
C SER A 157 20.58 6.68 -10.45
N SER A 158 19.33 6.76 -9.97
CA SER A 158 18.88 7.81 -9.05
C SER A 158 19.42 7.68 -7.62
N PHE A 159 20.03 6.54 -7.26
CA PHE A 159 20.58 6.31 -5.92
C PHE A 159 22.08 6.65 -5.78
N SER A 160 22.77 6.94 -6.88
CA SER A 160 24.24 7.07 -6.90
C SER A 160 24.81 8.42 -6.47
N SER A 161 24.00 9.40 -6.05
CA SER A 161 24.49 10.75 -5.73
C SER A 161 24.69 11.08 -4.24
N GLN A 162 24.72 10.09 -3.34
CA GLN A 162 25.04 10.33 -1.91
C GLN A 162 26.14 9.39 -1.39
N SER A 163 27.38 9.53 -1.89
CA SER A 163 28.60 9.29 -1.07
C SER A 163 29.88 9.71 -1.81
N SER A 164 30.28 10.98 -1.68
CA SER A 164 31.70 11.34 -1.77
C SER A 164 31.98 12.65 -1.03
N GLY A 165 31.88 12.60 0.30
CA GLY A 165 32.51 13.60 1.17
C GLY A 165 33.92 13.14 1.53
N GLN A 166 34.92 13.77 0.93
CA GLN A 166 36.35 13.50 1.13
C GLN A 166 36.77 13.71 2.60
N ILE A 167 37.40 12.70 3.20
CA ILE A 167 38.12 12.81 4.47
C ILE A 167 39.54 13.30 4.16
N SER A 168 39.93 14.45 4.72
CA SER A 168 41.33 14.84 4.91
C SER A 168 41.43 15.62 6.21
N GLY A 169 42.20 15.06 7.15
CA GLY A 169 42.19 15.45 8.56
C GLY A 169 43.07 16.65 8.91
N VAL A 170 42.93 17.08 10.17
CA VAL A 170 43.97 17.72 10.98
C VAL A 170 43.75 17.32 12.44
N THR A 171 44.87 17.07 13.11
CA THR A 171 45.08 16.65 14.50
C THR A 171 44.95 17.78 15.54
N ASP A 172 44.69 17.33 16.76
CA ASP A 172 45.23 17.76 18.06
C ASP A 172 44.41 18.56 19.09
N ILE A 173 44.72 18.20 20.33
CA ILE A 173 43.95 18.15 21.58
C ILE A 173 43.90 19.49 22.33
N THR A 174 42.77 19.78 22.99
CA THR A 174 42.75 20.33 24.37
C THR A 174 41.44 19.96 25.09
N ALA A 175 41.59 19.44 26.31
CA ALA A 175 40.52 19.06 27.20
C ALA A 175 39.99 20.25 27.99
N GLU A 176 38.67 20.38 28.09
CA GLU A 176 37.98 21.11 29.16
C GLU A 176 36.54 20.58 29.31
N SER A 177 36.23 20.03 30.48
CA SER A 177 34.85 19.76 30.93
C SER A 177 34.22 21.05 31.45
N PRO A 178 32.91 21.24 31.26
CA PRO A 178 32.04 21.01 32.41
C PRO A 178 30.81 20.16 32.08
N SER A 179 30.44 19.40 33.10
CA SER A 179 29.28 18.53 33.23
C SER A 179 27.95 19.21 32.92
N THR A 180 27.25 18.69 31.91
CA THR A 180 25.79 18.62 31.89
C THR A 180 25.42 17.16 31.65
N VAL A 181 24.84 16.51 32.65
CA VAL A 181 24.27 15.17 32.52
C VAL A 181 23.05 15.32 31.61
N ALA A 182 23.25 15.14 30.31
CA ALA A 182 22.15 14.88 29.39
C ALA A 182 21.61 13.50 29.75
N THR A 183 20.48 13.47 30.44
CA THR A 183 19.66 12.27 30.58
C THR A 183 19.31 11.82 29.17
N LEU A 184 20.02 10.79 28.69
CA LEU A 184 19.66 10.02 27.52
C LEU A 184 18.30 9.38 27.79
N THR A 185 17.22 10.08 27.46
CA THR A 185 15.95 9.42 27.18
C THR A 185 16.19 8.60 25.92
N LEU A 186 16.53 7.32 26.10
CA LEU A 186 16.51 6.35 25.01
C LEU A 186 15.08 6.30 24.48
N ALA A 187 14.81 7.08 23.43
CA ALA A 187 13.61 6.93 22.66
C ALA A 187 13.57 5.51 22.11
N CYS A 188 12.40 4.88 22.17
CA CYS A 188 12.24 3.55 21.62
C CYS A 188 12.60 3.56 20.13
N PRO A 189 13.31 2.54 19.63
CA PRO A 189 13.48 2.38 18.19
C PRO A 189 12.10 2.28 17.52
N ALA A 190 12.04 2.65 16.24
CA ALA A 190 10.83 2.47 15.44
C ALA A 190 10.38 1.01 15.55
N PHE A 191 9.13 0.82 15.97
CA PHE A 191 8.57 -0.49 16.22
C PHE A 191 8.33 -1.22 14.89
N SER A 192 9.01 -2.35 14.68
CA SER A 192 8.81 -3.27 13.55
C SER A 192 8.55 -4.67 14.09
N CYS A 193 7.39 -5.24 13.79
CA CYS A 193 7.09 -6.65 14.03
C CYS A 193 6.92 -7.36 12.70
N ASP A 194 7.88 -8.22 12.37
CA ASP A 194 7.96 -8.84 11.04
C ASP A 194 7.15 -10.14 10.93
N LEU A 195 6.25 -10.42 11.87
CA LEU A 195 5.39 -11.61 11.87
C LEU A 195 3.98 -11.25 12.36
N ASP A 196 2.98 -11.99 11.88
CA ASP A 196 1.54 -11.75 12.05
C ASP A 196 1.09 -12.09 13.49
N CYS A 197 1.26 -11.18 14.44
CA CYS A 197 1.06 -11.46 15.87
C CYS A 197 -0.34 -11.08 16.38
N GLY A 198 -1.29 -10.77 15.49
CA GLY A 198 -2.64 -10.33 15.85
C GLY A 198 -2.67 -9.00 16.62
N MET A 199 -3.88 -8.53 16.99
CA MET A 199 -4.05 -7.24 17.69
C MET A 199 -3.42 -7.18 19.09
N ASP A 200 -3.09 -8.34 19.68
CA ASP A 200 -2.51 -8.47 21.03
C ASP A 200 -1.00 -8.84 21.01
N GLY A 201 -0.36 -8.83 19.84
CA GLY A 201 0.99 -9.36 19.61
C GLY A 201 2.17 -8.50 20.07
N PHE A 202 1.95 -7.54 20.97
CA PHE A 202 3.01 -6.70 21.50
C PHE A 202 2.79 -6.37 22.98
N LYS A 203 3.89 -6.27 23.73
CA LYS A 203 3.90 -5.84 25.13
C LYS A 203 4.89 -4.71 25.34
N LYS A 204 4.75 -3.97 26.44
CA LYS A 204 5.78 -3.02 26.88
C LYS A 204 6.86 -3.75 27.67
N ASN A 205 8.12 -3.53 27.32
CA ASN A 205 9.25 -4.00 28.12
C ASN A 205 9.19 -3.36 29.52
N ALA A 206 9.27 -4.16 30.58
CA ALA A 206 9.10 -3.69 31.96
C ALA A 206 10.20 -2.72 32.44
N THR A 207 11.32 -2.63 31.73
CA THR A 207 12.46 -1.77 32.08
C THR A 207 12.52 -0.52 31.21
N THR A 208 12.12 -0.61 29.93
CA THR A 208 12.25 0.51 28.98
C THR A 208 10.91 1.10 28.54
N GLU A 209 9.77 0.51 28.91
CA GLU A 209 8.41 0.80 28.43
C GLU A 209 8.18 0.75 26.91
N CYS A 210 9.22 0.48 26.12
CA CYS A 210 9.14 0.29 24.69
C CYS A 210 8.31 -0.94 24.30
N SER A 211 7.53 -0.82 23.24
CA SER A 211 6.79 -1.93 22.64
C SER A 211 7.77 -2.96 22.07
N ILE A 212 7.57 -4.23 22.40
CA ILE A 212 8.29 -5.39 21.88
C ILE A 212 7.29 -6.42 21.37
N CYS A 213 7.62 -7.10 20.28
CA CYS A 213 6.77 -8.14 19.70
C CYS A 213 6.72 -9.37 20.63
N GLU A 214 5.53 -9.91 20.86
CA GLU A 214 5.33 -11.19 21.53
C GLU A 214 4.37 -12.02 20.67
N CYS A 215 4.96 -12.89 19.87
CA CYS A 215 4.25 -13.68 18.88
C CYS A 215 4.30 -15.13 19.37
N TYR A 216 3.17 -15.66 19.81
CA TYR A 216 3.08 -17.06 20.21
C TYR A 216 3.19 -17.93 18.96
N VAL A 217 4.17 -18.84 18.98
CA VAL A 217 4.44 -19.83 17.93
C VAL A 217 3.45 -20.99 18.03
#